data_AF-A0A965CT36-F1
#
_entry.id   AF-A0A965CT36-F1
#
_cell.length_a   1.000
_cell.length_b   1.000
_cell.length_c   1.000
_cell.angle_alpha   90.00
_cell.angle_beta   90.00
_cell.angle_gamma   90.00
#
_symmetry.space_group_name_H-M   'P 1'
#
loop_
_entity.id
_entity.type
_entity.pdbx_description
1 polymer ?
#
loop_
_entity_poly.entity_id
_entity_poly.type
_entity_poly.pdbx_seq_one_letter_code
_entity_poly.pdbx_strand_id
1 'polypeptide(L)' 'MPKILVHIHSGPDLKNKATLGMLVAVSAIKDGHDVSLFLAADGVHLLNCSETGKVVGEGTGDLKEHLDFLQSANTTLWVS' A
#
# COMPACT_ATOMS: atom_id res chain seq x y z
N MET A 1 10.82 -18.72 -1.73
CA MET A 1 10.31 -17.37 -1.43
C MET A 1 9.30 -17.01 -2.51
N PRO A 2 7.99 -16.96 -2.21
CA PRO A 2 6.97 -16.61 -3.19
C PRO A 2 7.14 -15.17 -3.70
N LYS A 3 6.69 -14.95 -4.95
CA LYS A 3 6.53 -13.62 -5.54
C LYS A 3 5.07 -13.22 -5.49
N ILE A 4 4.77 -12.08 -4.89
CA ILE A 4 3.39 -11.63 -4.63
C ILE A 4 3.18 -10.29 -5.31
N LEU A 5 2.17 -10.22 -6.17
CA LEU A 5 1.66 -8.96 -6.70
C LEU A 5 0.44 -8.53 -5.88
N VAL A 6 0.53 -7.37 -5.24
CA VAL A 6 -0.62 -6.73 -4.58
C VAL A 6 -1.18 -5.67 -5.51
N HIS A 7 -2.37 -5.91 -6.05
CA HIS A 7 -3.07 -4.98 -6.93
C HIS A 7 -4.10 -4.18 -6.12
N ILE A 8 -3.93 -2.86 -6.08
CA ILE A 8 -4.81 -1.94 -5.35
C ILE A 8 -5.49 -1.00 -6.34
N HIS A 9 -6.81 -1.09 -6.42
CA HIS A 9 -7.62 -0.24 -7.29
C HIS A 9 -8.56 0.71 -6.54
N SER A 10 -8.56 0.66 -5.20
CA SER A 10 -9.40 1.51 -4.35
C SER A 10 -8.63 2.75 -3.93
N GLY A 11 -9.23 3.94 -4.10
CA GLY A 11 -8.63 5.21 -3.74
C GLY A 11 -8.88 5.66 -2.29
N PRO A 12 -8.47 6.90 -1.95
CA PRO A 12 -8.59 7.48 -0.61
C PRO A 12 -10.01 7.51 -0.04
N ASP A 13 -11.05 7.53 -0.88
CA ASP A 13 -12.45 7.53 -0.43
C ASP A 13 -12.86 6.19 0.21
N LEU A 14 -12.18 5.10 -0.15
CA LEU A 14 -12.39 3.76 0.40
C LEU A 14 -11.23 3.38 1.33
N LYS A 15 -10.99 4.22 2.35
CA LYS A 15 -9.83 4.19 3.26
C LYS A 15 -9.47 2.78 3.75
N ASN A 16 -10.41 2.03 4.31
CA ASN A 16 -10.15 0.67 4.81
C ASN A 16 -9.72 -0.30 3.70
N LYS A 17 -10.31 -0.24 2.51
CA LYS A 17 -9.91 -1.12 1.39
C LYS A 17 -8.50 -0.78 0.90
N ALA A 18 -8.21 0.52 0.74
CA ALA A 18 -6.90 0.99 0.29
C ALA A 18 -5.79 0.62 1.30
N THR A 19 -5.99 0.95 2.57
CA THR A 19 -5.02 0.67 3.64
C THR A 19 -4.88 -0.83 3.93
N LEU A 20 -5.93 -1.65 3.78
CA LEU A 20 -5.83 -3.10 3.88
C LEU A 20 -4.89 -3.68 2.82
N GLY A 21 -5.01 -3.24 1.56
CA GLY A 21 -4.10 -3.66 0.49
C GLY A 21 -2.65 -3.34 0.82
N MET A 22 -2.39 -2.13 1.33
CA MET A 22 -1.06 -1.71 1.77
C MET A 22 -0.55 -2.55 2.95
N LEU A 23 -1.39 -2.79 3.96
CA LEU A 23 -1.05 -3.63 5.11
C LEU A 23 -0.69 -5.06 4.69
N VAL A 24 -1.42 -5.65 3.74
CA VAL A 24 -1.11 -6.98 3.21
C VAL A 24 0.28 -7.00 2.56
N ALA A 25 0.62 -5.98 1.76
CA ALA A 25 1.93 -5.87 1.16
C ALA A 25 3.05 -5.73 2.21
N VAL A 26 2.86 -4.85 3.20
CA VAL A 26 3.80 -4.64 4.31
C VAL A 26 4.02 -5.92 5.10
N SER A 27 2.95 -6.64 5.46
CA SER A 27 3.05 -7.90 6.21
C SER A 27 3.77 -8.98 5.40
N ALA A 28 3.46 -9.13 4.11
CA ALA A 28 4.14 -10.09 3.25
C ALA A 28 5.65 -9.81 3.11
N ILE A 29 6.07 -8.54 3.06
CA ILE A 29 7.49 -8.17 3.09
C ILE A 29 8.13 -8.55 4.42
N LYS A 30 7.46 -8.28 5.54
CA LYS A 30 7.94 -8.64 6.89
C LYS A 30 8.09 -10.16 7.07
N ASP A 31 7.25 -10.94 6.42
CA ASP A 31 7.35 -12.41 6.37
C ASP A 31 8.41 -12.92 5.37
N GLY A 32 9.16 -12.00 4.74
CA GLY A 32 10.27 -12.30 3.86
C GLY A 32 9.84 -12.76 2.48
N HIS A 33 8.74 -12.25 1.92
CA HIS A 33 8.34 -12.51 0.54
C HIS A 33 8.83 -11.42 -0.42
N ASP A 34 8.97 -11.77 -1.71
CA ASP A 34 9.24 -10.82 -2.78
C ASP A 34 7.91 -10.19 -3.22
N VAL A 35 7.70 -8.92 -2.87
CA VAL A 35 6.41 -8.24 -3.06
C VAL A 35 6.57 -7.13 -4.09
N SER A 36 5.58 -6.99 -4.96
CA SER A 36 5.45 -5.83 -5.83
C SER A 36 4.03 -5.29 -5.80
N LEU A 37 3.86 -3.99 -6.03
CA LEU A 37 2.56 -3.32 -6.03
C LEU A 37 2.19 -2.85 -7.42
N PHE A 38 0.91 -2.97 -7.76
CA PHE A 38 0.32 -2.25 -8.89
C PHE A 38 -0.85 -1.40 -8.40
N LEU A 39 -0.76 -0.09 -8.62
CA LEU A 39 -1.83 0.87 -8.34
C LEU A 39 -2.57 1.18 -9.64
N ALA A 40 -3.88 0.99 -9.64
CA ALA A 40 -4.73 1.25 -10.80
C ALA A 40 -5.98 2.03 -10.41
N ALA A 41 -6.68 2.60 -11.39
CA ALA A 41 -7.90 3.39 -11.18
C ALA A 41 -7.72 4.42 -10.05
N ASP A 42 -8.67 4.53 -9.12
CA ASP A 42 -8.58 5.50 -8.02
C ASP A 42 -7.42 5.22 -7.04
N GLY A 43 -6.85 4.01 -7.08
CA GLY A 43 -5.70 3.62 -6.27
C GLY A 43 -4.44 4.44 -6.56
N VAL A 44 -4.31 5.01 -7.76
CA VAL A 44 -3.15 5.87 -8.10
C VAL A 44 -3.10 7.13 -7.23
N HIS A 45 -4.25 7.61 -6.76
CA HIS A 45 -4.34 8.81 -5.92
C HIS A 45 -3.82 8.59 -4.49
N LEU A 46 -3.57 7.34 -4.08
CA LEU A 46 -2.96 7.03 -2.78
C LEU A 46 -1.54 7.62 -2.65
N LEU A 47 -0.83 7.76 -3.78
CA LEU A 47 0.52 8.36 -3.80
C LEU A 47 0.54 9.85 -3.47
N ASN A 48 -0.61 10.53 -3.48
CA ASN A 48 -0.70 11.93 -3.07
C ASN A 48 -0.70 12.11 -1.54
N CYS A 49 -0.68 11.02 -0.77
CA CYS A 49 -0.61 11.08 0.69
C CYS A 49 0.78 11.57 1.14
N SER A 50 0.87 12.83 1.57
CA SER A 50 2.14 13.49 1.91
C SER A 50 2.49 13.48 3.40
N GLU A 51 1.52 13.20 4.28
CA GLU A 51 1.67 13.26 5.74
C GLU A 51 0.81 12.20 6.42
N THR A 52 1.21 11.79 7.62
CA THR A 52 0.47 10.86 8.46
C THR A 52 -0.84 11.50 8.95
N GLY A 53 -1.84 10.67 9.25
CA GLY A 53 -3.16 11.06 9.72
C GLY A 53 -4.17 11.40 8.62
N LYS A 54 -3.74 11.59 7.36
CA LYS A 54 -4.65 11.94 6.24
C LYS A 54 -5.57 10.78 5.82
N VAL A 55 -5.01 9.59 5.67
CA VAL A 55 -5.74 8.39 5.24
C VAL A 55 -5.42 7.27 6.23
N VAL A 56 -6.27 7.13 7.23
CA VAL A 56 -6.17 6.12 8.28
C VAL A 56 -7.33 5.15 8.13
N GLY A 57 -7.03 3.87 8.09
CA GLY A 57 -8.05 2.83 8.13
C GLY A 57 -8.24 2.25 9.53
N GLU A 58 -9.45 1.79 9.81
CA GLU A 58 -9.83 1.20 11.09
C GLU A 58 -9.23 -0.21 11.22
N GLY A 59 -8.17 -0.33 12.02
CA GLY A 59 -7.45 -1.59 12.20
C GLY A 59 -6.51 -1.96 11.05
N THR A 60 -6.42 -1.12 10.00
CA THR A 60 -5.56 -1.33 8.83
C THR A 60 -4.42 -0.33 8.73
N GLY A 61 -4.33 0.62 9.67
CA GLY A 61 -3.18 1.51 9.84
C GLY A 61 -3.22 2.77 8.97
N ASP A 62 -2.12 3.52 9.02
CA ASP A 62 -1.94 4.78 8.31
C ASP A 62 -1.30 4.56 6.93
N LEU A 63 -1.89 5.15 5.88
CA LEU A 63 -1.39 5.02 4.52
C LEU A 63 0.03 5.57 4.35
N LYS A 64 0.37 6.70 4.96
CA LYS A 64 1.69 7.31 4.80
C LYS A 64 2.77 6.45 5.44
N GLU A 65 2.50 5.88 6.61
CA GLU A 65 3.41 4.94 7.27
C GLU A 65 3.65 3.69 6.41
N HIS A 66 2.60 3.16 5.77
CA HIS A 66 2.75 2.04 4.85
C HIS A 66 3.56 2.40 3.62
N LEU A 67 3.32 3.57 3.00
CA LEU A 67 4.09 4.04 1.85
C LEU A 67 5.57 4.23 2.20
N ASP A 68 5.88 4.78 3.38
CA ASP A 68 7.24 4.96 3.85
C ASP A 68 7.95 3.62 4.08
N PHE A 69 7.24 2.65 4.65
CA PHE A 69 7.77 1.30 4.79
C PHE A 69 8.09 0.68 3.42
N LEU A 70 7.15 0.74 2.48
CA LEU A 70 7.30 0.17 1.13
C LEU A 70 8.47 0.81 0.38
N GLN A 71 8.65 2.13 0.52
CA GLN A 71 9.79 2.86 -0.02
C GLN A 71 11.10 2.41 0.63
N SER A 72 11.15 2.30 1.96
CA SER A 72 12.36 1.84 2.68
C SER A 72 12.75 0.41 2.34
N ALA A 73 11.78 -0.43 2.00
CA ALA A 73 11.97 -1.81 1.57
C ALA A 73 12.37 -1.94 0.09
N ASN A 74 12.53 -0.83 -0.64
CA ASN A 74 12.76 -0.82 -2.09
C ASN A 74 11.74 -1.65 -2.87
N THR A 75 10.47 -1.60 -2.46
CA THR A 75 9.39 -2.36 -3.10
C THR A 75 9.16 -1.85 -4.52
N THR A 76 9.06 -2.76 -5.49
CA THR A 76 8.71 -2.35 -6.86
C THR A 76 7.24 -1.94 -6.91
N LEU A 77 6.98 -0.73 -7.40
CA LEU A 77 5.64 -0.15 -7.49
C LEU A 77 5.38 0.35 -8.92
N TRP A 78 4.32 -0.15 -9.53
CA TRP A 78 3.81 0.31 -10.83
C TRP A 78 2.51 1.09 -10.65
N VAL A 79 2.25 2.03 -11.56
CA VAL A 79 1.07 2.91 -11.56
C VAL A 79 0.47 2.91 -12.97
N SER A 80 -0.85 2.77 -13.07
CA SER A 80 -1.61 2.85 -14.34
C SER A 80 -1.90 4.27 -14.80
#